data_AF-A0A1F3X4M5-F1
#
_entry.id   AF-A0A1F3X4M5-F1
#
_cell.length_a   1.000
_cell.length_b   1.000
_cell.length_c   1.000
_cell.angle_alpha   90.00
_cell.angle_beta   90.00
_cell.angle_gamma   90.00
#
_symmetry.space_group_name_H-M   'P 1'
#
loop_
_entity.id
_entity.type
_entity.pdbx_description
1 polymer ?
#
loop_
_entity_poly.entity_id
_entity_poly.type
_entity_poly.pdbx_seq_one_letter_code
_entity_poly.pdbx_strand_id
1 'polypeptide(L)'
;MTTVQITLPDQLANEAERAGLLSQTAIEKLLREQLRMKRQDELFAALERMAQVTEPPAMSPEEVAEEIRVMREERRAKASG
;
A
#
# COMPACT_ATOMS: atom_id res chain seq x y z
N MET A 1 -18.84 -1.85 11.57
CA MET A 1 -19.17 -2.34 10.22
C MET A 1 -19.47 -1.15 9.35
N THR A 2 -19.02 -1.17 8.10
CA THR A 2 -19.23 -0.06 7.15
C THR A 2 -19.96 -0.63 5.94
N THR A 3 -21.00 0.06 5.48
CA THR A 3 -21.78 -0.34 4.30
C THR A 3 -21.21 0.34 3.05
N VAL A 4 -20.98 -0.46 2.00
CA VAL A 4 -20.51 0.03 0.70
C VAL A 4 -21.58 -0.29 -0.34
N GLN A 5 -21.93 0.70 -1.15
CA GLN A 5 -22.81 0.52 -2.30
C GLN A 5 -21.97 0.47 -3.57
N ILE A 6 -22.20 -0.53 -4.41
CA ILE A 6 -21.51 -0.71 -5.68
C ILE A 6 -22.54 -0.86 -6.81
N THR A 7 -22.23 -0.29 -7.97
CA THR A 7 -23.02 -0.49 -9.18
C THR A 7 -22.26 -1.45 -10.08
N LEU A 8 -22.91 -2.56 -10.45
CA LEU A 8 -22.38 -3.57 -11.34
C LEU A 8 -23.29 -3.68 -12.56
N PRO A 9 -22.76 -4.02 -13.75
CA PRO A 9 -23.58 -4.40 -14.88
C PRO A 9 -24.49 -5.57 -14.52
N ASP A 10 -25.76 -5.53 -14.93
CA ASP A 10 -26.77 -6.53 -14.55
C ASP A 10 -26.34 -7.95 -14.86
N GLN A 11 -25.69 -8.16 -16.02
CA GLN A 11 -25.16 -9.48 -16.38
C GLN A 11 -24.14 -9.98 -15.35
N LEU A 12 -23.17 -9.13 -14.97
CA LEU A 12 -22.12 -9.47 -14.02
C LEU A 12 -22.69 -9.70 -12.61
N ALA A 13 -23.67 -8.88 -12.20
CA ALA A 13 -24.35 -9.04 -10.92
C ALA A 13 -25.06 -10.40 -10.83
N ASN A 14 -25.82 -10.76 -11.86
CA ASN A 14 -26.55 -12.04 -11.92
C ASN A 14 -25.60 -13.24 -11.93
N GLU A 15 -24.51 -13.18 -12.68
CA GLU A 15 -23.50 -14.25 -12.72
C GLU A 15 -22.77 -14.39 -11.36
N ALA A 16 -22.35 -13.27 -10.77
CA ALA A 16 -21.68 -13.25 -9.47
C ALA A 16 -22.61 -13.71 -8.34
N GLU A 17 -23.90 -13.36 -8.38
CA GLU A 17 -24.90 -13.81 -7.42
C GLU A 17 -25.09 -15.32 -7.50
N ARG A 18 -25.28 -15.86 -8.71
CA ARG A 18 -25.41 -17.31 -8.93
C ARG A 18 -24.18 -18.08 -8.49
N ALA A 19 -22.99 -17.49 -8.63
CA ALA A 19 -21.74 -18.06 -8.14
C ALA A 19 -21.51 -17.88 -6.63
N GLY A 20 -22.42 -17.19 -5.92
CA GLY A 20 -22.30 -16.92 -4.47
C GLY A 20 -21.23 -15.87 -4.11
N LEU A 21 -20.68 -15.18 -5.11
CA LEU A 21 -19.61 -14.20 -4.95
C LEU A 21 -20.08 -12.89 -4.32
N LEU A 22 -21.38 -12.57 -4.41
CA LEU A 22 -21.99 -11.39 -3.77
C LEU A 22 -22.35 -11.57 -2.30
N SER A 23 -22.08 -12.75 -1.71
CA SER A 23 -22.25 -12.94 -0.27
C SER A 23 -21.25 -12.08 0.51
N GLN A 24 -21.65 -11.57 1.67
CA GLN A 24 -20.80 -10.72 2.50
C GLN A 24 -19.42 -11.35 2.79
N THR A 25 -19.40 -12.64 3.13
CA THR A 25 -18.17 -13.39 3.42
C THR A 25 -17.29 -13.54 2.18
N ALA A 26 -17.87 -13.79 1.00
CA ALA A 26 -17.12 -13.91 -0.24
C ALA A 26 -16.52 -12.57 -0.66
N ILE A 27 -17.29 -11.48 -0.57
CA ILE A 27 -16.81 -10.12 -0.85
C ILE A 27 -15.70 -9.71 0.11
N GLU A 28 -15.82 -9.99 1.42
CA GLU A 28 -14.76 -9.70 2.39
C GLU A 28 -13.47 -10.43 2.03
N LYS A 29 -13.56 -11.73 1.73
CA LYS A 29 -12.42 -12.55 1.33
C LYS A 29 -11.77 -12.00 0.06
N LEU A 30 -12.57 -11.70 -0.97
CA LEU A 30 -12.12 -11.14 -2.22
C LEU A 30 -11.37 -9.83 -2.00
N LEU A 31 -11.95 -8.89 -1.23
CA LEU A 31 -11.30 -7.60 -0.93
C LEU A 31 -9.97 -7.79 -0.19
N ARG A 32 -9.91 -8.69 0.79
CA ARG A 32 -8.69 -8.95 1.56
C ARG A 32 -7.59 -9.56 0.68
N GLU A 33 -7.96 -10.46 -0.22
CA GLU A 33 -7.02 -11.06 -1.19
C GLU A 33 -6.50 -10.02 -2.17
N GLN A 34 -7.37 -9.18 -2.74
CA GLN A 34 -6.99 -8.10 -3.65
C GLN A 34 -6.08 -7.08 -2.96
N LEU A 35 -6.37 -6.70 -1.71
CA LEU A 35 -5.48 -5.82 -0.93
C LEU A 35 -4.12 -6.48 -0.63
N ARG A 36 -4.07 -7.81 -0.48
CA ARG A 36 -2.80 -8.51 -0.31
C ARG A 36 -1.98 -8.48 -1.59
N MET A 37 -2.61 -8.74 -2.75
CA MET A 37 -1.96 -8.68 -4.06
C MET A 37 -1.42 -7.28 -4.34
N LYS A 38 -2.24 -6.22 -4.15
CA LYS A 38 -1.79 -4.83 -4.34
C LYS A 38 -0.57 -4.46 -3.49
N ARG A 39 -0.53 -4.90 -2.24
CA ARG A 39 0.65 -4.68 -1.37
C ARG A 39 1.91 -5.39 -1.88
N GLN A 40 1.75 -6.56 -2.49
CA GLN A 40 2.88 -7.27 -3.12
C GLN A 40 3.34 -6.52 -4.36
N ASP A 41 2.42 -6.06 -5.21
CA ASP A 41 2.76 -5.28 -6.40
C ASP A 41 3.47 -3.97 -6.04
N GLU A 42 3.01 -3.27 -4.99
CA GLU A 42 3.67 -2.08 -4.45
C GLU A 42 5.09 -2.36 -3.95
N LEU A 43 5.30 -3.51 -3.30
CA LEU A 43 6.62 -3.95 -2.87
C LEU A 43 7.54 -4.19 -4.06
N PHE A 44 7.09 -4.93 -5.08
CA PHE A 44 7.90 -5.20 -6.27
C PHE A 44 8.19 -3.92 -7.07
N ALA A 45 7.21 -3.02 -7.20
CA ALA A 45 7.44 -1.71 -7.81
C ALA A 45 8.42 -0.85 -7.00
N ALA A 46 8.45 -0.95 -5.66
CA ALA A 46 9.47 -0.30 -4.84
C ALA A 46 10.86 -0.89 -5.08
N LEU A 47 10.97 -2.22 -5.17
CA LEU A 47 12.24 -2.91 -5.46
C LEU A 47 12.77 -2.56 -6.86
N GLU A 48 11.90 -2.49 -7.86
CA GLU A 48 12.28 -2.08 -9.22
C GLU A 48 12.81 -0.64 -9.24
N ARG A 49 12.13 0.28 -8.54
CA ARG A 49 12.63 1.65 -8.37
C ARG A 49 13.98 1.69 -7.66
N MET A 50 14.18 0.89 -6.61
CA MET A 50 15.47 0.80 -5.92
C MET A 50 16.57 0.27 -6.84
N ALA A 51 16.30 -0.73 -7.67
CA ALA A 51 17.26 -1.30 -8.60
C ALA A 51 17.71 -0.31 -9.69
N GLN A 52 16.92 0.72 -9.96
CA GLN A 52 17.25 1.80 -10.90
C GLN A 52 18.09 2.92 -10.27
N VAL A 53 18.24 2.94 -8.94
CA VAL A 53 19.05 3.93 -8.24
C VAL A 53 20.53 3.56 -8.39
N THR A 54 21.34 4.52 -8.82
CA THR A 54 22.80 4.38 -8.73
C THR A 54 23.18 4.28 -7.25
N GLU A 55 23.75 3.13 -6.86
CA GLU A 55 24.06 2.84 -5.47
C GLU A 55 25.03 3.91 -4.92
N PRO A 56 24.62 4.69 -3.91
CA PRO A 56 25.52 5.64 -3.27
C PRO A 56 26.61 4.89 -2.49
N PRO A 57 27.74 5.54 -2.17
CA PRO A 57 28.72 4.96 -1.28
C PRO A 57 28.06 4.56 0.05
N ALA A 58 28.48 3.42 0.61
CA ALA A 58 27.98 2.94 1.88
C ALA A 58 28.28 3.96 2.99
N MET A 59 27.24 4.38 3.69
CA MET A 59 27.36 5.19 4.91
C MET A 59 27.50 4.29 6.14
N SER A 60 28.29 4.72 7.11
CA SER A 60 28.36 4.06 8.41
C SER A 60 27.04 4.25 9.20
N PRO A 61 26.74 3.36 10.16
CA PRO A 61 25.56 3.53 11.02
C PRO A 61 25.53 4.86 11.77
N GLU A 62 26.71 5.39 12.12
CA GLU A 62 26.88 6.66 12.84
C GLU A 62 26.51 7.86 11.95
N GLU A 63 26.99 7.88 10.71
CA GLU A 63 26.64 8.91 9.72
C GLU A 63 25.12 8.93 9.44
N VAL A 64 24.51 7.75 9.27
CA VAL A 64 23.05 7.64 9.08
C VAL A 64 22.28 8.16 10.29
N ALA A 65 22.71 7.84 11.51
CA ALA A 65 22.04 8.29 12.73
C ALA A 65 22.08 9.82 12.86
N GLU A 66 23.21 10.44 12.50
CA GLU A 66 23.38 11.89 12.52
C GLU A 66 22.51 12.59 11.47
N GLU A 67 22.47 12.09 10.23
CA GLU A 67 21.57 12.62 9.18
C GLU A 67 20.09 12.56 9.61
N ILE A 68 19.67 11.45 10.21
CA ILE A 68 18.30 11.29 10.73
C ILE A 68 18.03 12.29 11.86
N ARG A 69 19.00 12.54 12.74
CA ARG A 69 18.87 13.50 13.85
C ARG A 69 18.64 14.91 13.31
N VAL A 70 19.48 15.35 12.37
CA VAL A 70 19.38 16.66 11.72
C VAL A 70 18.03 16.83 11.03
N MET A 71 17.61 15.85 10.21
CA MET A 71 16.30 15.89 9.53
C MET A 71 15.12 16.01 10.51
N ARG A 72 15.17 15.31 11.64
CA ARG A 72 14.12 15.38 12.67
C ARG A 72 14.12 16.72 13.40
N GLU A 73 15.27 17.33 13.62
CA GLU A 73 15.39 18.68 14.21
C GLU A 73 14.79 19.74 13.30
N GLU A 74 15.11 19.70 12.01
CA GLU A 74 14.53 20.61 11.02
C GLU A 74 13.00 20.48 10.93
N ARG A 75 12.48 19.25 10.92
CA ARG A 75 11.02 19.01 10.90
C ARG A 75 10.34 19.58 12.14
N ARG A 76 10.94 19.41 13.32
CA ARG A 76 10.39 19.96 14.57
C ARG A 76 10.40 21.49 14.55
N ALA A 77 11.50 22.11 14.12
CA ALA A 77 11.60 23.56 14.00
C ALA A 77 10.54 24.14 13.05
N LYS A 78 10.27 23.47 11.92
CA LYS A 78 9.22 23.86 10.96
C LYS A 78 7.79 23.67 11.48
N ALA A 79 7.56 22.75 12.41
CA ALA A 79 6.24 22.52 13.00
C ALA A 79 5.94 23.46 14.19
N SER A 80 6.97 24.08 14.77
CA SER A 80 6.86 25.00 15.92
C SER A 80 6.85 26.48 15.55
N GLY A 81 6.95 26.83 14.26
CA GLY A 81 6.86 28.20 13.75
C GLY A 81 5.59 28.39 12.94
#